data_AF-A0A540W6W8-F1
#
_entry.id   AF-A0A540W6W8-F1
#
_cell.length_a   1.000
_cell.length_b   1.000
_cell.length_c   1.000
_cell.angle_alpha   90.00
_cell.angle_beta   90.00
_cell.angle_gamma   90.00
#
_symmetry.space_group_name_H-M   'P 1'
#
loop_
_entity.id
_entity.type
_entity.pdbx_description
1 polymer ?
#
loop_
_entity_poly.entity_id
_entity_poly.type
_entity_poly.pdbx_seq_one_letter_code
_entity_poly.pdbx_strand_id
1 'polypeptide(L)' 'MDATDRHPSTQAIAKHFAHAHLPEPFQAVSKPCHDLAEDMIHRLPDGPELTAGLRKLLEAKDCFVRAAVG' A
#
# COMPACT_ATOMS: atom_id res chain seq x y z
N MET A 1 1.10 7.13 -6.32
CA MET A 1 2.37 6.41 -6.11
C MET A 1 3.00 5.95 -7.42
N ASP A 2 4.03 6.68 -7.84
CA ASP A 2 4.95 6.26 -8.90
C ASP A 2 6.09 5.43 -8.27
N ALA A 3 6.27 4.20 -8.76
CA ALA A 3 7.33 3.29 -8.29
C ALA A 3 8.22 2.82 -9.45
N THR A 4 8.15 3.47 -10.62
CA THR A 4 8.73 2.95 -11.87
C THR A 4 10.25 2.75 -11.79
N ASP A 5 10.95 3.58 -11.00
CA ASP A 5 12.41 3.50 -10.77
C ASP A 5 12.82 2.61 -9.60
N ARG A 6 11.88 1.88 -8.98
CA ARG A 6 12.15 1.02 -7.81
C ARG A 6 12.50 -0.40 -8.21
N HIS A 7 13.05 -1.18 -7.27
CA HIS A 7 13.25 -2.61 -7.45
C HIS A 7 11.93 -3.33 -7.82
N PRO A 8 11.93 -4.33 -8.73
CA PRO A 8 10.71 -5.00 -9.19
C PRO A 8 9.81 -5.55 -8.08
N SER A 9 10.40 -6.02 -6.97
CA SER A 9 9.63 -6.48 -5.81
C SER A 9 8.86 -5.36 -5.10
N THR A 10 9.42 -4.14 -5.05
CA THR A 10 8.74 -2.96 -4.51
C THR A 10 7.61 -2.55 -5.45
N GLN A 11 7.88 -2.49 -6.76
CA GLN A 11 6.87 -2.21 -7.80
C GLN A 11 5.68 -3.17 -7.73
N ALA A 12 5.98 -4.47 -7.61
CA ALA A 12 4.97 -5.52 -7.58
C ALA A 12 4.00 -5.36 -6.39
N ILE A 13 4.46 -4.83 -5.26
CA ILE A 13 3.60 -4.59 -4.08
C ILE A 13 2.90 -3.24 -4.16
N ALA A 14 3.61 -2.18 -4.57
CA ALA A 14 3.12 -0.80 -4.61
C ALA A 14 1.76 -0.65 -5.33
N LYS A 15 1.57 -1.35 -6.45
CA LYS A 15 0.31 -1.32 -7.23
C LYS A 15 -0.93 -1.73 -6.42
N HIS A 16 -0.77 -2.56 -5.39
CA HIS A 16 -1.88 -3.04 -4.57
C HIS A 16 -2.38 -1.99 -3.57
N PHE A 17 -1.67 -0.87 -3.40
CA PHE A 17 -2.11 0.24 -2.55
C PHE A 17 -3.03 1.23 -3.26
N ALA A 18 -3.26 1.11 -4.57
CA ALA A 18 -4.25 1.95 -5.25
C ALA A 18 -5.64 1.77 -4.59
N HIS A 19 -6.33 2.85 -4.27
CA HIS A 19 -7.64 2.79 -3.61
C HIS A 19 -8.77 3.41 -4.43
N ALA A 20 -8.47 4.17 -5.50
CA ALA A 20 -9.47 4.91 -6.27
C ALA A 20 -10.53 4.01 -6.96
N HIS A 21 -10.26 2.71 -7.08
CA HIS A 21 -11.19 1.73 -7.64
C HIS A 21 -12.24 1.24 -6.62
N LEU A 22 -12.06 1.54 -5.33
CA LEU A 22 -12.99 1.14 -4.29
C LEU A 22 -14.19 2.09 -4.23
N PRO A 23 -15.38 1.64 -3.79
CA PRO A 23 -16.47 2.53 -3.37
C PRO A 23 -16.02 3.56 -2.33
N GLU A 24 -16.61 4.76 -2.36
CA GLU A 24 -16.21 5.92 -1.54
C GLU A 24 -16.01 5.62 -0.05
N PRO A 25 -16.90 4.86 0.64
CA PRO A 25 -16.69 4.55 2.06
C PRO A 25 -15.41 3.74 2.33
N PHE A 26 -15.01 2.87 1.40
CA PHE A 26 -13.82 2.03 1.55
C PHE A 26 -12.55 2.73 1.10
N GLN A 27 -12.65 3.75 0.25
CA GLN A 27 -11.51 4.61 -0.07
C GLN A 27 -10.99 5.31 1.18
N ALA A 28 -11.89 5.85 2.02
CA ALA A 28 -11.52 6.53 3.26
C ALA A 28 -10.73 5.63 4.23
N VAL A 29 -11.06 4.33 4.27
CA VAL A 29 -10.38 3.33 5.11
C VAL A 29 -9.05 2.89 4.49
N SER A 30 -8.99 2.77 3.16
CA SER A 30 -7.81 2.32 2.43
C SER A 30 -6.73 3.40 2.30
N LYS A 31 -7.14 4.68 2.21
CA LYS A 31 -6.26 5.82 1.96
C LYS A 31 -5.10 5.96 2.95
N PRO A 32 -5.27 5.81 4.29
CA PRO A 32 -4.16 5.91 5.23
C PRO A 32 -3.03 4.89 4.95
N CYS A 33 -3.37 3.67 4.52
CA CYS A 33 -2.38 2.67 4.13
C CYS A 33 -1.70 3.02 2.81
N HIS A 34 -2.42 3.61 1.86
CA HIS A 34 -1.84 4.13 0.62
C HIS A 34 -0.80 5.21 0.89
N ASP A 35 -1.17 6.23 1.67
CA ASP A 35 -0.31 7.36 1.98
C ASP A 35 0.96 6.90 2.72
N LEU A 36 0.82 5.99 3.69
CA LEU A 36 1.96 5.43 4.40
C LEU A 36 2.87 4.60 3.48
N ALA A 37 2.30 3.79 2.60
CA ALA A 37 3.09 3.03 1.63
C ALA A 37 3.86 3.95 0.68
N GLU A 38 3.25 5.06 0.25
CA GLU A 38 3.89 6.08 -0.59
C GLU A 38 5.08 6.73 0.14
N ASP A 39 4.87 7.14 1.38
CA ASP A 39 5.90 7.76 2.22
C ASP A 39 7.09 6.80 2.45
N MET A 40 6.82 5.52 2.73
CA MET A 40 7.88 4.53 2.95
C MET A 40 8.67 4.23 1.67
N ILE A 41 8.02 4.12 0.52
CA ILE A 41 8.69 3.93 -0.77
C ILE A 41 9.55 5.14 -1.13
N HIS A 42 9.07 6.35 -0.84
CA HIS A 42 9.81 7.57 -1.12
C HIS A 42 11.04 7.74 -0.23
N ARG A 43 10.91 7.44 1.07
CA ARG A 43 11.95 7.75 2.08
C ARG A 43 13.02 6.68 2.25
N LEU A 44 12.73 5.43 1.90
CA LEU A 44 13.61 4.30 2.19
C LEU A 44 14.25 3.73 0.92
N PRO A 45 15.50 3.23 1.01
CA PRO A 45 16.11 2.50 -0.10
C PRO A 45 15.39 1.17 -0.33
N ASP A 46 15.55 0.60 -1.52
CA ASP A 46 15.06 -0.75 -1.78
C ASP A 46 15.84 -1.78 -0.97
N GLY A 47 15.12 -2.72 -0.39
CA GLY A 47 15.69 -3.76 0.45
C GLY A 47 14.62 -4.74 0.94
N PRO A 48 15.04 -5.88 1.51
CA PRO A 48 14.11 -6.90 1.98
C PRO A 48 13.15 -6.34 3.05
N GLU A 49 13.62 -5.45 3.92
CA GLU A 49 12.82 -4.83 4.99
C GLU A 49 11.72 -3.92 4.45
N LEU A 50 12.00 -3.11 3.41
CA LEU A 50 10.99 -2.28 2.77
C LEU A 50 9.87 -3.16 2.20
N THR A 51 10.22 -4.18 1.41
CA THR A 51 9.21 -5.07 0.83
C THR A 51 8.44 -5.86 1.90
N ALA A 52 9.10 -6.27 2.98
CA ALA A 52 8.46 -6.95 4.10
C ALA A 52 7.49 -6.04 4.85
N GLY A 53 7.84 -4.77 5.06
CA GLY A 53 6.96 -3.76 5.64
C GLY A 53 5.74 -3.49 4.76
N LEU A 54 5.94 -3.31 3.45
CA LEU A 54 4.86 -3.08 2.50
C LEU A 54 3.88 -4.27 2.42
N ARG A 55 4.35 -5.52 2.49
CA ARG A 55 3.45 -6.70 2.56
C ARG A 55 2.58 -6.67 3.82
N LYS A 56 3.18 -6.42 4.99
CA LYS A 56 2.42 -6.33 6.26
C LYS A 56 1.40 -5.21 6.22
N LEU A 57 1.75 -4.06 5.64
CA LEU A 57 0.84 -2.94 5.50
C LEU A 57 -0.31 -3.25 4.52
N LEU A 58 -0.05 -4.00 3.46
CA LEU A 58 -1.08 -4.47 2.53
C LEU A 58 -2.06 -5.41 3.23
N GLU A 59 -1.57 -6.37 4.01
CA GLU A 59 -2.41 -7.26 4.83
C GLU A 59 -3.28 -6.48 5.82
N ALA A 60 -2.72 -5.45 6.47
CA ALA A 60 -3.46 -4.56 7.36
C ALA A 60 -4.57 -3.81 6.62
N LYS A 61 -4.25 -3.20 5.46
CA LYS A 61 -5.22 -2.51 4.60
C LYS A 61 -6.39 -3.42 4.23
N ASP A 62 -6.10 -4.63 3.77
CA ASP A 62 -7.14 -5.60 3.37
C ASP A 62 -8.00 -6.04 4.56
N CYS A 63 -7.41 -6.18 5.75
CA CYS A 63 -8.18 -6.43 6.99
C CYS A 63 -9.10 -5.26 7.35
N PHE A 64 -8.63 -4.02 7.26
CA PHE A 64 -9.44 -2.84 7.57
C PHE A 64 -10.59 -2.66 6.58
N VAL A 65 -10.34 -2.80 5.28
CA VAL A 65 -11.38 -2.73 4.26
C VAL A 65 -12.43 -3.82 4.48
N ARG A 66 -12.01 -5.06 4.75
CA ARG A 66 -12.93 -6.16 5.05
C ARG A 66 -13.77 -5.90 6.30
N ALA A 67 -13.20 -5.30 7.34
CA ALA A 67 -13.96 -4.91 8.53
C ALA A 67 -14.98 -3.80 8.25
N ALA A 68 -14.69 -2.90 7.30
CA ALA A 68 -15.59 -1.83 6.90
C ALA A 68 -16.77 -2.27 6.00
N VAL A 69 -16.67 -3.44 5.37
CA VAL A 69 -17.75 -4.04 4.54
C VAL A 69 -18.87 -4.64 5.39
N GLY A 70 -18.65 -4.80 6.71
CA GLY A 70 -19.48 -5.51 7.68
C GLY A 70 -20.99 -5.49 7.44
#